data_AF-A0A961NL40-F1
#
_entry.id   AF-A0A961NL40-F1
#
_cell.length_a   1.000
_cell.length_b   1.000
_cell.length_c   1.000
_cell.angle_alpha   90.00
_cell.angle_beta   90.00
_cell.angle_gamma   90.00
#
_symmetry.space_group_name_H-M   'P 1'
#
loop_
_entity.id
_entity.type
_entity.pdbx_description
1 polymer ?
#
loop_
_entity_poly.entity_id
_entity_poly.type
_entity_poly.pdbx_seq_one_letter_code
_entity_poly.pdbx_strand_id
1 'polypeptide(L)'
;MHSDLNMRAWFNYCVLFAGLIVVAAALSAQSEARDKPRALVLLSADTNIYAEALNGMQSVLNFDIEVLYLDNIREEYDTLADLIEERDAQAPTLIISLGPQATDHARRNVKDIPVLFSMLDNPRTLGLNSLADTCGIAIEISTVEFFQTLKEINPEARFVYAPFSTDDGEIRATEGEYHDLRQGLIYRKLRVRDTDDLEDSLEEIKPHVDAIYMITDALYDREVFEMVSRFSRENGVVLMTGFAPLVKAGATFAITPDYNHVGILTGRMVNRILSGESTCAQEYIQYPEYTSFYLNDEYAREAGIQIPESISQRANNSRLFRAGVDLYRQGKYETALKVFDVIVKKDPGNSNAAGYHALILEKITGNQTTQYMNRARQFMRAGNYAAASQQYQAALRLNPGHPDALRGYRDARRSLSEQERQTAARLRAGGQPFAAIRRYQAAIQA
;
A
#
# COMPACT_ATOMS: atom_id res chain seq x y z
N MET A 1 29.35 -17.96 69.82
CA MET A 1 28.23 -18.69 69.19
C MET A 1 27.02 -17.83 68.80
N HIS A 2 27.04 -16.49 68.96
CA HIS A 2 25.93 -15.61 68.54
C HIS A 2 26.19 -14.80 67.26
N SER A 3 27.40 -14.83 66.69
CA SER A 3 27.74 -14.08 65.46
C SER A 3 27.43 -14.83 64.16
N ASP A 4 27.44 -16.16 64.15
CA ASP A 4 27.29 -16.95 62.92
C ASP A 4 25.83 -17.17 62.48
N LEU A 5 24.86 -17.06 63.41
CA LEU A 5 23.44 -17.15 63.07
C LEU A 5 22.96 -15.94 62.25
N ASN A 6 23.50 -14.74 62.49
CA ASN A 6 23.09 -13.53 61.78
C ASN A 6 23.60 -13.50 60.34
N MET A 7 24.78 -14.06 60.06
CA MET A 7 25.37 -14.05 58.72
C MET A 7 24.64 -15.00 57.76
N ARG A 8 24.20 -16.17 58.25
CA ARG A 8 23.37 -17.11 57.48
C ARG A 8 21.96 -16.57 57.23
N ALA A 9 21.37 -15.89 58.21
CA ALA A 9 20.08 -15.23 58.05
C ALA A 9 20.18 -14.10 56.99
N TRP A 10 21.23 -13.28 57.04
CA TRP A 10 21.48 -12.22 56.05
C TRP A 10 21.68 -12.78 54.63
N PHE A 11 22.45 -13.86 54.49
CA PHE A 11 22.66 -14.50 53.20
C PHE A 11 21.35 -15.06 52.63
N ASN A 12 20.52 -15.71 53.45
CA ASN A 12 19.21 -16.20 53.04
C ASN A 12 18.24 -15.06 52.67
N TYR A 13 18.29 -13.92 53.38
CA TYR A 13 17.52 -12.73 53.03
C TYR A 13 17.96 -12.14 51.69
N CYS A 14 19.27 -12.07 51.41
CA CYS A 14 19.79 -11.60 50.12
C CYS A 14 19.39 -12.53 48.97
N VAL A 15 19.44 -13.85 49.16
CA VAL A 15 19.04 -14.83 48.13
C VAL A 15 17.53 -14.78 47.87
N LEU A 16 16.69 -14.66 48.91
CA LEU A 16 15.25 -14.48 48.77
C LEU A 16 14.89 -13.16 48.08
N PHE A 17 15.60 -12.07 48.40
CA PHE A 17 15.38 -10.76 47.80
C PHE A 17 15.82 -10.72 46.33
N ALA A 18 16.96 -11.35 46.00
CA ALA A 18 17.40 -11.52 44.61
C ALA A 18 16.42 -12.40 43.81
N GLY A 19 15.90 -13.47 44.40
CA GLY A 19 14.87 -14.31 43.79
C GLY A 19 13.56 -13.56 43.52
N LEU A 20 13.11 -12.73 44.46
CA LEU A 20 11.94 -11.86 44.30
C LEU A 20 12.11 -10.82 43.17
N ILE A 21 13.30 -10.24 43.03
CA ILE A 21 13.60 -9.30 41.94
C ILE A 21 13.58 -10.02 40.58
N VAL A 22 14.13 -11.24 40.48
CA VAL A 22 14.11 -12.02 39.24
C VAL A 22 12.68 -12.42 38.86
N VAL A 23 11.85 -12.83 39.84
CA VAL A 23 10.44 -13.17 39.60
C VAL A 23 9.64 -11.93 39.19
N ALA A 24 9.86 -10.78 39.84
CA ALA A 24 9.22 -9.52 39.46
C ALA A 24 9.65 -9.03 38.06
N ALA A 25 10.93 -9.21 37.71
CA ALA A 25 11.45 -8.93 36.37
C ALA A 25 10.85 -9.87 35.30
N ALA A 26 10.66 -11.16 35.62
CA ALA A 26 10.03 -12.12 34.73
C ALA A 26 8.53 -11.84 34.54
N LEU A 27 7.81 -11.49 35.61
CA LEU A 27 6.39 -11.10 35.56
C LEU A 27 6.18 -9.78 34.80
N SER A 28 7.06 -8.80 34.98
CA SER A 28 7.00 -7.54 34.22
C SER A 28 7.35 -7.74 32.74
N ALA A 29 8.35 -8.57 32.40
CA ALA A 29 8.65 -8.94 31.03
C ALA A 29 7.51 -9.74 30.36
N GLN A 30 6.83 -10.63 31.10
CA GLN A 30 5.63 -11.32 30.62
C GLN A 30 4.45 -10.36 30.41
N SER A 31 4.24 -9.40 31.32
CA SER A 31 3.23 -8.35 31.16
C SER A 31 3.49 -7.49 29.91
N GLU A 32 4.73 -7.05 29.72
CA GLU A 32 5.13 -6.19 28.61
C GLU A 32 5.08 -6.93 27.25
N ALA A 33 5.32 -8.25 27.24
CA ALA A 33 5.15 -9.11 26.07
C ALA A 33 3.67 -9.45 25.76
N ARG A 34 2.77 -9.30 26.74
CA ARG A 34 1.32 -9.49 26.59
C ARG A 34 0.63 -8.24 26.03
N ASP A 35 1.18 -7.06 26.31
CA ASP A 35 0.62 -5.76 25.87
C ASP A 35 1.07 -5.29 24.48
N LYS A 36 1.99 -6.00 23.81
CA LYS A 36 2.37 -5.63 22.43
C LYS A 36 1.28 -6.04 21.44
N PRO A 37 0.71 -5.11 20.66
CA PRO A 37 -0.26 -5.44 19.63
C PRO A 37 0.36 -6.37 18.58
N ARG A 38 -0.37 -7.42 18.23
CA ARG A 38 0.02 -8.45 17.25
C ARG A 38 -0.99 -8.47 16.12
N ALA A 39 -0.51 -8.62 14.89
CA ALA A 39 -1.38 -8.82 13.74
C ALA A 39 -1.19 -10.20 13.13
N LEU A 40 -2.31 -10.84 12.79
CA LEU A 40 -2.34 -12.08 12.04
C LEU A 40 -2.72 -11.77 10.59
N VAL A 41 -1.91 -12.24 9.64
CA VAL A 41 -2.21 -12.14 8.21
C VAL A 41 -2.74 -13.47 7.71
N LEU A 42 -3.94 -13.46 7.11
CA LEU A 42 -4.58 -14.63 6.51
C LEU A 42 -4.66 -14.46 4.99
N LEU A 43 -4.01 -15.35 4.24
CA LEU A 43 -4.00 -15.33 2.78
C LEU A 43 -5.01 -16.32 2.21
N SER A 44 -5.73 -15.90 1.17
CA SER A 44 -6.69 -16.78 0.49
C SER A 44 -6.03 -17.95 -0.25
N ALA A 45 -4.80 -17.76 -0.75
CA ALA A 45 -4.02 -18.77 -1.46
C ALA A 45 -2.54 -18.34 -1.55
N ASP A 46 -1.65 -19.24 -1.99
CA ASP A 46 -0.26 -18.91 -2.34
C ASP A 46 -0.15 -18.49 -3.82
N THR A 47 -0.23 -17.19 -4.09
CA THR A 47 -0.12 -16.64 -5.44
C THR A 47 0.85 -15.46 -5.50
N ASN A 48 1.43 -15.21 -6.68
CA ASN A 48 2.39 -14.12 -6.88
C ASN A 48 1.82 -12.74 -6.50
N ILE A 49 0.53 -12.48 -6.79
CA ILE A 49 -0.11 -11.20 -6.49
C ILE A 49 -0.26 -10.98 -4.98
N TYR A 50 -0.58 -12.03 -4.22
CA TYR A 50 -0.65 -11.95 -2.76
C TYR A 50 0.74 -11.85 -2.14
N ALA A 51 1.73 -12.55 -2.69
CA ALA A 51 3.12 -12.41 -2.27
C ALA A 51 3.64 -10.98 -2.50
N GLU A 52 3.28 -10.33 -3.60
CA GLU A 52 3.61 -8.93 -3.86
C GLU A 52 3.01 -7.97 -2.84
N ALA A 53 1.71 -8.11 -2.55
CA ALA A 53 1.04 -7.32 -1.54
C ALA A 53 1.61 -7.56 -0.13
N LEU A 54 1.87 -8.82 0.24
CA LEU A 54 2.49 -9.17 1.51
C LEU A 54 3.88 -8.54 1.67
N ASN A 55 4.72 -8.62 0.63
CA ASN A 55 6.06 -8.01 0.62
C ASN A 55 5.99 -6.48 0.77
N GLY A 56 5.08 -5.84 0.03
CA GLY A 56 4.86 -4.40 0.12
C GLY A 56 4.42 -3.97 1.52
N MET A 57 3.49 -4.72 2.12
CA MET A 57 3.03 -4.51 3.48
C MET A 57 4.17 -4.66 4.50
N GLN A 58 4.90 -5.77 4.45
CA GLN A 58 6.06 -6.04 5.33
C GLN A 58 7.16 -4.98 5.23
N SER A 59 7.30 -4.33 4.06
CA SER A 59 8.34 -3.32 3.87
C SER A 59 8.16 -2.05 4.71
N VAL A 60 6.94 -1.79 5.18
CA VAL A 60 6.58 -0.59 5.97
C VAL A 60 6.12 -0.90 7.39
N LEU A 61 5.81 -2.16 7.71
CA LEU A 61 5.27 -2.55 9.01
C LEU A 61 6.27 -2.32 10.15
N ASN A 62 5.77 -1.76 11.26
CA ASN A 62 6.51 -1.53 12.50
C ASN A 62 6.24 -2.59 13.57
N PHE A 63 5.39 -3.57 13.26
CA PHE A 63 4.89 -4.60 14.18
C PHE A 63 5.19 -5.98 13.63
N ASP A 64 5.34 -6.96 14.53
CA ASP A 64 5.49 -8.35 14.15
C ASP A 64 4.16 -8.89 13.62
N ILE A 65 4.25 -9.71 12.56
CA ILE A 65 3.11 -10.37 11.94
C ILE A 65 3.32 -11.88 11.90
N GLU A 66 2.25 -12.62 12.16
CA GLU A 66 2.14 -14.04 11.82
C GLU A 66 1.46 -14.15 10.45
N VAL A 67 1.94 -15.03 9.58
CA VAL A 67 1.37 -15.20 8.22
C VAL A 67 0.89 -16.63 8.08
N LEU A 68 -0.40 -16.80 7.80
CA LEU A 68 -1.06 -18.09 7.64
C LEU A 68 -1.82 -18.15 6.31
N TYR A 69 -1.88 -19.35 5.75
CA TYR A 69 -2.61 -19.64 4.53
C TYR A 69 -3.93 -20.34 4.88
N LEU A 70 -5.03 -19.90 4.27
CA LEU A 70 -6.36 -20.38 4.60
C LEU A 70 -6.51 -21.91 4.43
N ASP A 71 -5.86 -22.49 3.43
CA ASP A 71 -5.90 -23.94 3.20
C ASP A 71 -5.30 -24.70 4.40
N ASN A 72 -4.14 -24.27 4.90
CA ASN A 72 -3.52 -24.87 6.09
C ASN A 72 -4.43 -24.73 7.33
N ILE A 73 -5.08 -23.57 7.50
CA ILE A 73 -6.00 -23.36 8.63
C ILE A 73 -7.17 -24.34 8.56
N ARG A 74 -7.74 -24.58 7.38
CA ARG A 74 -8.87 -25.49 7.20
C ARG A 74 -8.50 -26.97 7.38
N GLU A 75 -7.22 -27.31 7.25
CA GLU A 75 -6.73 -28.66 7.50
C GLU A 75 -6.46 -28.90 9.00
N GLU A 76 -5.98 -27.87 9.71
CA GLU A 76 -5.55 -28.00 11.11
C GLU A 76 -6.63 -27.63 12.12
N TYR A 77 -7.59 -26.78 11.76
CA TYR A 77 -8.58 -26.20 12.66
C TYR A 77 -9.99 -26.27 12.08
N ASP A 78 -10.99 -26.52 12.95
CA ASP A 78 -12.40 -26.47 12.57
C ASP A 78 -12.84 -25.03 12.25
N THR A 79 -12.38 -24.05 13.05
CA THR A 79 -12.63 -22.62 12.84
C THR A 79 -11.41 -21.75 13.14
N LEU A 80 -11.40 -20.53 12.58
CA LEU A 80 -10.39 -19.53 12.92
C LEU A 80 -10.44 -19.11 14.41
N ALA A 81 -11.61 -19.23 15.06
CA ALA A 81 -11.74 -18.93 16.49
C ALA A 81 -10.93 -19.93 17.34
N ASP A 82 -10.93 -21.22 16.97
CA ASP A 82 -10.18 -22.26 17.70
C ASP A 82 -8.68 -21.98 17.69
N LEU A 83 -8.14 -21.56 16.53
CA LEU A 83 -6.76 -21.09 16.40
C LEU A 83 -6.48 -19.92 17.36
N ILE A 84 -7.36 -18.92 17.37
CA ILE A 84 -7.18 -17.70 18.18
C ILE A 84 -7.24 -18.04 19.68
N GLU A 85 -8.17 -18.91 20.08
CA GLU A 85 -8.29 -19.38 21.46
C GLU A 85 -7.03 -20.14 21.90
N GLU A 86 -6.45 -20.99 21.03
CA GLU A 86 -5.20 -21.68 21.31
C GLU A 86 -4.03 -20.72 21.55
N ARG A 87 -4.05 -19.53 20.93
CA ARG A 87 -3.00 -18.52 21.12
C ARG A 87 -3.07 -17.83 22.49
N ASP A 88 -4.21 -17.83 23.19
CA ASP A 88 -4.45 -17.20 24.51
C ASP A 88 -3.75 -15.82 24.66
N ALA A 89 -2.68 -15.71 25.46
CA ALA A 89 -1.94 -14.48 25.70
C ALA A 89 -1.20 -13.94 24.45
N GLN A 90 -1.19 -14.70 23.35
CA GLN A 90 -0.64 -14.35 22.05
C GLN A 90 -1.69 -14.08 20.98
N ALA A 91 -2.98 -14.03 21.35
CA ALA A 91 -4.06 -13.74 20.41
C ALA A 91 -3.80 -12.43 19.62
N PRO A 92 -4.10 -12.39 18.32
CA PRO A 92 -3.93 -11.20 17.51
C PRO A 92 -4.92 -10.11 17.96
N THR A 93 -4.47 -8.86 17.93
CA THR A 93 -5.34 -7.68 18.16
C THR A 93 -5.92 -7.13 16.85
N LEU A 94 -5.47 -7.65 15.70
CA LEU A 94 -5.92 -7.30 14.36
C LEU A 94 -5.74 -8.50 13.42
N ILE A 95 -6.75 -8.78 12.60
CA ILE A 95 -6.63 -9.73 11.48
C ILE A 95 -6.53 -8.94 10.18
N ILE A 96 -5.55 -9.28 9.37
CA ILE A 96 -5.33 -8.73 8.03
C ILE A 96 -5.64 -9.84 7.03
N SER A 97 -6.68 -9.68 6.22
CA SER A 97 -7.07 -10.68 5.23
C SER A 97 -6.67 -10.26 3.81
N LEU A 98 -5.99 -11.15 3.09
CA LEU A 98 -5.61 -10.92 1.68
C LEU A 98 -6.47 -11.81 0.78
N GLY A 99 -7.40 -11.18 0.07
CA GLY A 99 -8.28 -11.82 -0.91
C GLY A 99 -9.63 -12.31 -0.37
N PRO A 100 -10.56 -12.67 -1.27
CA PRO A 100 -11.98 -12.86 -0.94
C PRO A 100 -12.24 -13.98 0.08
N GLN A 101 -11.58 -15.12 -0.08
CA GLN A 101 -11.84 -16.29 0.77
C GLN A 101 -11.33 -16.08 2.19
N ALA A 102 -10.16 -15.47 2.35
CA ALA A 102 -9.61 -15.11 3.66
C ALA A 102 -10.49 -14.08 4.37
N THR A 103 -10.95 -13.04 3.66
CA THR A 103 -11.81 -12.02 4.26
C THR A 103 -13.15 -12.60 4.70
N ASP A 104 -13.80 -13.39 3.84
CA ASP A 104 -15.06 -14.03 4.16
C ASP A 104 -14.94 -15.00 5.34
N HIS A 105 -13.87 -15.81 5.36
CA HIS A 105 -13.60 -16.75 6.45
C HIS A 105 -13.33 -16.02 7.78
N ALA A 106 -12.46 -15.00 7.79
CA ALA A 106 -12.15 -14.24 8.99
C ALA A 106 -13.42 -13.60 9.58
N ARG A 107 -14.23 -12.95 8.74
CA ARG A 107 -15.44 -12.23 9.17
C ARG A 107 -16.52 -13.15 9.74
N ARG A 108 -16.67 -14.37 9.21
CA ARG A 108 -17.68 -15.31 9.70
C ARG A 108 -17.32 -15.95 11.05
N ASN A 109 -16.03 -16.11 11.31
CA ASN A 109 -15.54 -16.87 12.46
C ASN A 109 -15.02 -16.00 13.61
N VAL A 110 -14.77 -14.70 13.37
CA VAL A 110 -14.20 -13.81 14.39
C VAL A 110 -15.03 -12.52 14.47
N LYS A 111 -15.59 -12.24 15.65
CA LYS A 111 -16.47 -11.08 15.88
C LYS A 111 -15.82 -9.95 16.68
N ASP A 112 -14.92 -10.30 17.60
CA ASP A 112 -14.39 -9.36 18.59
C ASP A 112 -13.02 -8.77 18.20
N ILE A 113 -12.44 -9.22 17.08
CA ILE A 113 -11.16 -8.75 16.56
C ILE A 113 -11.42 -8.00 15.25
N PRO A 114 -10.91 -6.77 15.08
CA PRO A 114 -11.08 -6.04 13.84
C PRO A 114 -10.44 -6.80 12.67
N VAL A 115 -11.13 -6.79 11.54
CA VAL A 115 -10.66 -7.38 10.27
C VAL A 115 -10.40 -6.25 9.28
N LEU A 116 -9.12 -6.06 8.93
CA LEU A 116 -8.70 -5.21 7.83
C LEU A 116 -8.53 -6.08 6.59
N PHE A 117 -9.18 -5.74 5.49
CA PHE A 117 -9.02 -6.49 4.24
C PHE A 117 -8.04 -5.81 3.28
N SER A 118 -7.47 -6.59 2.37
CA SER A 118 -6.70 -6.12 1.23
C SER A 118 -6.93 -7.06 0.05
N MET A 119 -6.63 -6.60 -1.16
CA MET A 119 -6.71 -7.42 -2.38
C MET A 119 -8.12 -7.94 -2.68
N LEU A 120 -9.15 -7.15 -2.36
CA LEU A 120 -10.53 -7.39 -2.77
C LEU A 120 -10.89 -6.48 -3.93
N ASP A 121 -11.42 -7.06 -5.00
CA ASP A 121 -11.88 -6.29 -6.16
C ASP A 121 -13.07 -5.40 -5.76
N ASN A 122 -14.21 -6.01 -5.42
CA ASN A 122 -15.39 -5.28 -4.98
C ASN A 122 -15.84 -5.74 -3.58
N PRO A 123 -15.54 -4.99 -2.51
CA PRO A 123 -15.94 -5.31 -1.13
C PRO A 123 -17.46 -5.44 -0.92
N ARG A 124 -18.29 -4.87 -1.81
CA ARG A 124 -19.77 -4.98 -1.73
C ARG A 124 -20.25 -6.41 -1.86
N THR A 125 -19.55 -7.24 -2.65
CA THR A 125 -19.89 -8.65 -2.86
C THR A 125 -19.87 -9.46 -1.55
N LEU A 126 -19.10 -9.01 -0.56
CA LEU A 126 -19.01 -9.60 0.77
C LEU A 126 -19.84 -8.82 1.83
N GLY A 127 -20.64 -7.83 1.41
CA GLY A 127 -21.46 -7.01 2.31
C GLY A 127 -20.66 -6.03 3.18
N LEU A 128 -19.45 -5.63 2.76
CA LEU A 128 -18.52 -4.88 3.61
C LEU A 128 -18.80 -3.37 3.68
N ASN A 129 -19.51 -2.79 2.71
CA ASN A 129 -19.73 -1.34 2.65
C ASN A 129 -20.74 -0.80 3.69
N SER A 130 -21.47 -1.69 4.36
CA SER A 130 -22.51 -1.37 5.33
C SER A 130 -22.08 -1.52 6.80
N LEU A 131 -20.81 -1.87 7.04
CA LEU A 131 -20.31 -2.20 8.38
C LEU A 131 -19.39 -1.08 8.89
N ALA A 132 -19.74 -0.48 10.02
CA ALA A 132 -18.98 0.61 10.64
C ALA A 132 -17.53 0.23 10.99
N ASP A 133 -17.24 -1.07 11.14
CA ASP A 133 -15.95 -1.59 11.61
C ASP A 133 -15.13 -2.28 10.51
N THR A 134 -15.44 -2.03 9.22
CA THR A 134 -14.66 -2.59 8.10
C THR A 134 -13.86 -1.52 7.37
N CYS A 135 -12.56 -1.77 7.23
CA CYS A 135 -11.60 -0.96 6.50
C CYS A 135 -10.68 -1.86 5.69
N GLY A 136 -10.01 -1.28 4.70
CA GLY A 136 -9.12 -2.06 3.86
C GLY A 136 -8.75 -1.36 2.57
N ILE A 137 -7.91 -2.03 1.79
CA ILE A 137 -7.52 -1.59 0.46
C ILE A 137 -8.22 -2.46 -0.59
N ALA A 138 -9.19 -1.88 -1.29
CA ALA A 138 -9.82 -2.49 -2.44
C ALA A 138 -8.93 -2.30 -3.69
N ILE A 139 -9.09 -3.17 -4.68
CA ILE A 139 -8.27 -3.18 -5.90
C ILE A 139 -9.09 -3.00 -7.18
N GLU A 140 -10.35 -2.56 -7.05
CA GLU A 140 -11.19 -2.15 -8.19
C GLU A 140 -10.47 -1.05 -8.99
N ILE A 141 -10.33 -1.26 -10.29
CA ILE A 141 -9.89 -0.22 -11.22
C ILE A 141 -11.14 0.34 -11.88
N SER A 142 -11.29 1.66 -11.86
CA SER A 142 -12.44 2.28 -12.50
C SER A 142 -12.43 2.05 -14.00
N THR A 143 -13.58 1.63 -14.53
CA THR A 143 -13.79 1.50 -15.98
C THR A 143 -13.55 2.82 -16.73
N VAL A 144 -13.70 3.97 -16.05
CA VAL A 144 -13.36 5.30 -16.59
C VAL A 144 -11.90 5.37 -17.05
N GLU A 145 -10.97 4.76 -16.33
CA GLU A 145 -9.55 4.81 -16.68
C GLU A 145 -9.26 4.08 -18.00
N PHE A 146 -9.93 2.94 -18.21
CA PHE A 146 -9.88 2.20 -19.48
C PHE A 146 -10.45 3.03 -20.63
N PHE A 147 -11.61 3.66 -20.42
CA PHE A 147 -12.25 4.48 -21.45
C PHE A 147 -11.44 5.74 -21.79
N GLN A 148 -10.86 6.41 -20.79
CA GLN A 148 -9.97 7.55 -21.03
C GLN A 148 -8.74 7.12 -21.83
N THR A 149 -8.12 5.99 -21.45
CA THR A 149 -6.97 5.42 -22.17
C THR A 149 -7.35 5.03 -23.60
N LEU A 150 -8.54 4.48 -23.81
CA LEU A 150 -9.08 4.21 -25.15
C LEU A 150 -9.22 5.50 -25.97
N LYS A 151 -9.80 6.57 -25.41
CA LYS A 151 -9.94 7.86 -26.10
C LYS A 151 -8.60 8.53 -26.37
N GLU A 152 -7.61 8.33 -25.51
CA GLU A 152 -6.24 8.80 -25.75
C GLU A 152 -5.61 8.05 -26.94
N ILE A 153 -5.76 6.72 -27.00
CA ILE A 153 -5.25 5.89 -28.10
C ILE A 153 -6.00 6.16 -29.42
N ASN A 154 -7.33 6.17 -29.37
CA ASN A 154 -8.23 6.38 -30.48
C ASN A 154 -9.30 7.45 -30.12
N PRO A 155 -9.03 8.73 -30.42
CA PRO A 155 -9.98 9.81 -30.15
C PRO A 155 -11.32 9.70 -30.87
N GLU A 156 -11.42 8.90 -31.93
CA GLU A 156 -12.64 8.67 -32.69
C GLU A 156 -13.42 7.43 -32.22
N ALA A 157 -12.86 6.63 -31.31
CA ALA A 157 -13.53 5.45 -30.77
C ALA A 157 -14.89 5.82 -30.17
N ARG A 158 -15.91 5.03 -30.50
CA ARG A 158 -17.30 5.26 -30.11
C ARG A 158 -17.96 4.02 -29.53
N PHE A 159 -17.70 2.82 -30.04
CA PHE A 159 -18.41 1.60 -29.64
C PHE A 159 -17.49 0.64 -28.87
N VAL A 160 -17.89 0.33 -27.64
CA VAL A 160 -17.16 -0.58 -26.75
C VAL A 160 -18.07 -1.74 -26.35
N TYR A 161 -17.57 -2.96 -26.48
CA TYR A 161 -18.31 -4.17 -26.07
C TYR A 161 -17.58 -4.89 -24.94
N ALA A 162 -18.34 -5.41 -23.98
CA ALA A 162 -17.81 -6.26 -22.91
C ALA A 162 -18.54 -7.60 -22.89
N PRO A 163 -17.96 -8.64 -23.52
CA PRO A 163 -18.46 -10.00 -23.43
C PRO A 163 -18.43 -10.54 -22.00
N PHE A 164 -19.46 -11.29 -21.59
CA PHE A 164 -19.51 -11.95 -20.29
C PHE A 164 -20.44 -13.17 -20.32
N SER A 165 -20.24 -14.13 -19.42
CA SER A 165 -21.05 -15.35 -19.34
C SER A 165 -21.80 -15.50 -18.03
N THR A 166 -21.34 -14.86 -16.95
CA THR A 166 -21.88 -15.05 -15.60
C THR A 166 -22.67 -13.84 -15.09
N ASP A 167 -23.53 -14.05 -14.08
CA ASP A 167 -24.24 -12.94 -13.42
C ASP A 167 -23.25 -11.99 -12.71
N ASP A 168 -22.16 -12.52 -12.15
CA ASP A 168 -21.09 -11.69 -11.57
C ASP A 168 -20.38 -10.85 -12.64
N GLY A 169 -20.16 -11.42 -13.84
CA GLY A 169 -19.67 -10.70 -15.01
C GLY A 169 -20.60 -9.58 -15.43
N GLU A 170 -21.92 -9.81 -15.41
CA GLU A 170 -22.91 -8.78 -15.72
C GLU A 170 -22.83 -7.59 -14.76
N ILE A 171 -22.71 -7.88 -13.45
CA ILE A 171 -22.57 -6.86 -12.42
C ILE A 171 -21.31 -6.01 -12.67
N ARG A 172 -20.19 -6.65 -13.02
CA ARG A 172 -18.93 -5.96 -13.32
C ARG A 172 -19.02 -5.11 -14.59
N ALA A 173 -19.65 -5.65 -15.63
CA ALA A 173 -19.85 -4.93 -16.89
C ALA A 173 -20.75 -3.69 -16.72
N THR A 174 -21.66 -3.71 -15.75
CA THR A 174 -22.63 -2.61 -15.52
C THR A 174 -21.96 -1.27 -15.17
N GLU A 175 -20.74 -1.25 -14.61
CA GLU A 175 -20.00 0.00 -14.36
C GLU A 175 -19.76 0.80 -15.66
N GLY A 176 -19.50 0.10 -16.77
CA GLY A 176 -19.25 0.73 -18.07
C GLY A 176 -20.44 1.55 -18.58
N GLU A 177 -21.67 1.08 -18.38
CA GLU A 177 -22.90 1.77 -18.80
C GLU A 177 -23.13 3.10 -18.04
N TYR A 178 -22.55 3.25 -16.84
CA TYR A 178 -22.67 4.50 -16.09
C TYR A 178 -21.67 5.58 -16.54
N HIS A 179 -20.60 5.17 -17.22
CA HIS A 179 -19.44 6.03 -17.49
C HIS A 179 -19.22 6.32 -18.97
N ASP A 180 -19.75 5.49 -19.86
CA ASP A 180 -19.52 5.55 -21.31
C ASP A 180 -19.88 6.91 -21.95
N LEU A 181 -21.10 7.41 -21.72
CA LEU A 181 -21.60 8.62 -22.37
C LEU A 181 -20.79 9.85 -21.99
N ARG A 182 -20.26 9.91 -20.75
CA ARG A 182 -19.38 11.00 -20.31
C ARG A 182 -18.04 10.99 -21.03
N GLN A 183 -17.61 9.84 -21.55
CA GLN A 183 -16.41 9.68 -22.36
C GLN A 183 -16.70 9.74 -23.88
N GLY A 184 -17.96 9.99 -24.27
CA GLY A 184 -18.38 9.98 -25.67
C GLY A 184 -18.43 8.59 -26.30
N LEU A 185 -18.60 7.55 -25.47
CA LEU A 185 -18.68 6.16 -25.88
C LEU A 185 -20.12 5.65 -25.77
N ILE A 186 -20.42 4.60 -26.54
CA ILE A 186 -21.59 3.75 -26.45
C ILE A 186 -21.07 2.38 -26.02
N TYR A 187 -21.24 2.08 -24.74
CA TYR A 187 -20.82 0.82 -24.16
C TYR A 187 -21.98 -0.18 -24.17
N ARG A 188 -21.69 -1.43 -24.51
CA ARG A 188 -22.66 -2.52 -24.51
C ARG A 188 -22.10 -3.74 -23.81
N LYS A 189 -22.84 -4.21 -22.80
CA LYS A 189 -22.63 -5.52 -22.20
C LYS A 189 -23.12 -6.57 -23.20
N LEU A 190 -22.31 -7.60 -23.44
CA LEU A 190 -22.61 -8.66 -24.41
C LEU A 190 -22.66 -10.00 -23.68
N ARG A 191 -23.86 -10.46 -23.32
CA ARG A 191 -24.04 -11.75 -22.65
C ARG A 191 -23.89 -12.87 -23.67
N VAL A 192 -22.99 -13.82 -23.41
CA VAL A 192 -22.74 -14.99 -24.26
C VAL A 192 -22.85 -16.27 -23.43
N ARG A 193 -23.32 -17.35 -24.06
CA ARG A 193 -23.57 -18.63 -23.38
C ARG A 193 -22.37 -19.58 -23.45
N ASP A 194 -21.66 -19.54 -24.57
CA ASP A 194 -20.52 -20.40 -24.89
C ASP A 194 -19.63 -19.74 -25.96
N THR A 195 -18.59 -20.45 -26.38
CA THR A 195 -17.61 -19.97 -27.36
C THR A 195 -18.22 -19.73 -28.74
N ASP A 196 -19.16 -20.56 -29.18
CA ASP A 196 -19.81 -20.44 -30.49
C ASP A 196 -20.71 -19.19 -30.53
N ASP A 197 -21.50 -18.98 -29.46
CA ASP A 197 -22.34 -17.79 -29.26
C ASP A 197 -21.51 -16.49 -29.25
N LEU A 198 -20.28 -16.56 -28.71
CA LEU A 198 -19.34 -15.45 -28.74
C LEU A 198 -18.80 -15.18 -30.15
N GLU A 199 -18.41 -16.21 -30.90
CA GLU A 199 -17.92 -16.05 -32.27
C GLU A 199 -18.98 -15.40 -33.17
N ASP A 200 -20.22 -15.89 -33.12
CA ASP A 200 -21.37 -15.30 -33.83
C ASP A 200 -21.59 -13.83 -33.43
N SER A 201 -21.52 -13.54 -32.13
CA SER A 201 -21.68 -12.18 -31.61
C SER A 201 -20.56 -11.24 -32.07
N LEU A 202 -19.31 -11.72 -32.16
CA LEU A 202 -18.18 -10.94 -32.66
C LEU A 202 -18.36 -10.57 -34.14
N GLU A 203 -18.81 -11.50 -34.97
CA GLU A 203 -19.11 -11.22 -36.38
C GLU A 203 -20.28 -10.24 -36.55
N GLU A 204 -21.29 -10.27 -35.68
CA GLU A 204 -22.39 -9.29 -35.70
C GLU A 204 -21.91 -7.86 -35.39
N ILE A 205 -21.05 -7.69 -34.38
CA ILE A 205 -20.60 -6.36 -33.94
C ILE A 205 -19.46 -5.80 -34.79
N LYS A 206 -18.80 -6.63 -35.59
CA LYS A 206 -17.64 -6.29 -36.43
C LYS A 206 -17.73 -4.97 -37.19
N PRO A 207 -18.87 -4.57 -37.80
CA PRO A 207 -18.94 -3.31 -38.53
C PRO A 207 -18.98 -2.06 -37.61
N HIS A 208 -19.18 -2.25 -36.31
CA HIS A 208 -19.47 -1.18 -35.33
C HIS A 208 -18.75 -1.41 -34.00
N VAL A 209 -17.51 -1.92 -34.01
CA VAL A 209 -16.71 -2.15 -32.79
C VAL A 209 -15.36 -1.43 -32.88
N ASP A 210 -15.07 -0.59 -31.90
CA ASP A 210 -13.78 0.12 -31.79
C ASP A 210 -12.91 -0.49 -30.69
N ALA A 211 -13.54 -1.04 -29.64
CA ALA A 211 -12.84 -1.69 -28.56
C ALA A 211 -13.64 -2.85 -27.95
N ILE A 212 -12.90 -3.84 -27.45
CA ILE A 212 -13.43 -4.91 -26.60
C ILE A 212 -12.80 -4.75 -25.22
N TYR A 213 -13.65 -4.64 -24.19
CA TYR A 213 -13.23 -4.66 -22.80
C TYR A 213 -13.38 -6.06 -22.23
N MET A 214 -12.26 -6.74 -22.04
CA MET A 214 -12.20 -8.00 -21.31
C MET A 214 -12.30 -7.74 -19.81
N ILE A 215 -13.54 -7.77 -19.30
CA ILE A 215 -13.82 -7.72 -17.87
C ILE A 215 -13.39 -9.02 -17.19
N THR A 216 -13.34 -9.02 -15.86
CA THR A 216 -13.16 -10.26 -15.10
C THR A 216 -14.42 -11.12 -15.19
N ASP A 217 -14.37 -12.21 -15.95
CA ASP A 217 -15.45 -13.19 -16.10
C ASP A 217 -14.86 -14.59 -16.39
N ALA A 218 -15.62 -15.65 -16.07
CA ALA A 218 -15.20 -17.04 -16.29
C ALA A 218 -15.14 -17.43 -17.77
N LEU A 219 -15.69 -16.61 -18.67
CA LEU A 219 -15.67 -16.79 -20.13
C LEU A 219 -14.26 -16.91 -20.70
N TYR A 220 -13.28 -16.19 -20.14
CA TYR A 220 -11.98 -16.00 -20.77
C TYR A 220 -10.96 -17.08 -20.38
N ASP A 221 -11.09 -18.25 -21.00
CA ASP A 221 -9.99 -19.22 -21.05
C ASP A 221 -8.98 -18.87 -22.16
N ARG A 222 -7.99 -19.75 -22.38
CA ARG A 222 -6.95 -19.53 -23.40
C ARG A 222 -7.53 -19.48 -24.82
N GLU A 223 -8.45 -20.39 -25.15
CA GLU A 223 -9.00 -20.52 -26.50
C GLU A 223 -9.85 -19.29 -26.84
N VAL A 224 -10.74 -18.92 -25.92
CA VAL A 224 -11.58 -17.71 -26.04
C VAL A 224 -10.72 -16.45 -26.14
N PHE A 225 -9.66 -16.33 -25.33
CA PHE A 225 -8.74 -15.20 -25.43
C PHE A 225 -8.05 -15.13 -26.80
N GLU A 226 -7.54 -16.25 -27.31
CA GLU A 226 -6.88 -16.29 -28.61
C GLU A 226 -7.83 -15.94 -29.76
N MET A 227 -9.10 -16.37 -29.68
CA MET A 227 -10.16 -15.98 -30.62
C MET A 227 -10.41 -14.46 -30.59
N VAL A 228 -10.68 -13.89 -29.41
CA VAL A 228 -10.97 -12.46 -29.25
C VAL A 228 -9.77 -11.60 -29.65
N SER A 229 -8.54 -12.02 -29.30
CA SER A 229 -7.30 -11.33 -29.67
C SER A 229 -7.07 -11.34 -31.18
N ARG A 230 -7.30 -12.48 -31.84
CA ARG A 230 -7.20 -12.60 -33.30
C ARG A 230 -8.22 -11.72 -34.00
N PHE A 231 -9.50 -11.82 -33.63
CA PHE A 231 -10.56 -10.97 -34.14
C PHE A 231 -10.19 -9.50 -33.97
N SER A 232 -9.73 -9.13 -32.77
CA SER A 232 -9.40 -7.74 -32.47
C SER A 232 -8.24 -7.22 -33.33
N ARG A 233 -7.20 -8.03 -33.52
CA ARG A 233 -6.03 -7.67 -34.35
C ARG A 233 -6.40 -7.52 -35.82
N GLU A 234 -7.18 -8.46 -36.36
CA GLU A 234 -7.57 -8.47 -37.77
C GLU A 234 -8.49 -7.32 -38.15
N ASN A 235 -9.24 -6.77 -37.19
CA ASN A 235 -10.22 -5.71 -37.41
C ASN A 235 -9.80 -4.35 -36.80
N GLY A 236 -8.57 -4.23 -36.28
CA GLY A 236 -8.07 -2.97 -35.71
C GLY A 236 -8.76 -2.54 -34.41
N VAL A 237 -9.34 -3.49 -33.68
CA VAL A 237 -10.07 -3.26 -32.42
C VAL A 237 -9.08 -3.18 -31.26
N VAL A 238 -9.26 -2.18 -30.40
CA VAL A 238 -8.48 -2.03 -29.17
C VAL A 238 -8.96 -3.06 -28.14
N LEU A 239 -8.10 -4.00 -27.77
CA LEU A 239 -8.39 -5.02 -26.77
C LEU A 239 -7.85 -4.60 -25.40
N MET A 240 -8.76 -4.35 -24.46
CA MET A 240 -8.47 -3.79 -23.13
C MET A 240 -8.70 -4.85 -22.04
N THR A 241 -7.83 -4.92 -21.03
CA THR A 241 -7.97 -5.93 -19.95
C THR A 241 -7.39 -5.48 -18.61
N GLY A 242 -7.92 -6.00 -17.51
CA GLY A 242 -7.33 -5.87 -16.17
C GLY A 242 -6.10 -6.75 -15.92
N PHE A 243 -5.78 -7.67 -16.83
CA PHE A 243 -4.80 -8.73 -16.63
C PHE A 243 -3.54 -8.52 -17.47
N ALA A 244 -2.49 -7.98 -16.83
CA ALA A 244 -1.22 -7.70 -17.48
C ALA A 244 -0.57 -8.86 -18.28
N PRO A 245 -0.65 -10.14 -17.86
CA PRO A 245 -0.10 -11.24 -18.65
C PRO A 245 -0.69 -11.35 -20.06
N LEU A 246 -1.96 -10.97 -20.25
CA LEU A 246 -2.64 -11.04 -21.54
C LEU A 246 -2.09 -10.02 -22.55
N VAL A 247 -1.44 -8.94 -22.10
CA VAL A 247 -0.80 -7.96 -23.01
C VAL A 247 0.29 -8.63 -23.83
N LYS A 248 1.15 -9.42 -23.19
CA LYS A 248 2.18 -10.20 -23.91
C LYS A 248 1.58 -11.28 -24.81
N ALA A 249 0.39 -11.77 -24.48
CA ALA A 249 -0.28 -12.82 -25.23
C ALA A 249 -1.13 -12.30 -26.41
N GLY A 250 -1.46 -11.00 -26.45
CA GLY A 250 -2.20 -10.40 -27.56
C GLY A 250 -3.31 -9.40 -27.20
N ALA A 251 -3.35 -8.87 -25.98
CA ALA A 251 -4.16 -7.68 -25.68
C ALA A 251 -3.42 -6.40 -26.04
N THR A 252 -4.15 -5.34 -26.46
CA THR A 252 -3.56 -4.05 -26.82
C THR A 252 -2.92 -3.39 -25.60
N PHE A 253 -3.67 -3.31 -24.50
CA PHE A 253 -3.16 -2.79 -23.25
C PHE A 253 -3.83 -3.41 -22.03
N ALA A 254 -3.17 -3.30 -20.89
CA ALA A 254 -3.77 -3.59 -19.60
C ALA A 254 -3.49 -2.49 -18.59
N ILE A 255 -4.48 -2.28 -17.73
CA ILE A 255 -4.36 -1.46 -16.52
C ILE A 255 -4.58 -2.42 -15.36
N THR A 256 -3.63 -2.50 -14.44
CA THR A 256 -3.68 -3.45 -13.33
C THR A 256 -3.25 -2.77 -12.02
N PRO A 257 -3.74 -3.19 -10.85
CA PRO A 257 -3.29 -2.63 -9.59
C PRO A 257 -1.79 -2.91 -9.41
N ASP A 258 -1.05 -1.96 -8.82
CA ASP A 258 0.28 -2.25 -8.30
C ASP A 258 0.12 -2.95 -6.95
N TYR A 259 0.15 -4.29 -6.96
CA TYR A 259 -0.11 -5.10 -5.77
C TYR A 259 0.89 -4.85 -4.63
N ASN A 260 2.14 -4.52 -4.95
CA ASN A 260 3.11 -4.16 -3.93
C ASN A 260 2.76 -2.81 -3.29
N HIS A 261 2.36 -1.83 -4.11
CA HIS A 261 1.85 -0.57 -3.56
C HIS A 261 0.57 -0.74 -2.73
N VAL A 262 -0.38 -1.59 -3.17
CA VAL A 262 -1.56 -1.99 -2.38
C VAL A 262 -1.12 -2.54 -1.02
N GLY A 263 -0.08 -3.38 -1.01
CA GLY A 263 0.59 -3.85 0.20
C GLY A 263 1.12 -2.72 1.08
N ILE A 264 1.86 -1.77 0.52
CA ILE A 264 2.39 -0.60 1.24
C ILE A 264 1.25 0.22 1.87
N LEU A 265 0.16 0.47 1.14
CA LEU A 265 -1.02 1.16 1.66
C LEU A 265 -1.63 0.40 2.84
N THR A 266 -1.75 -0.93 2.69
CA THR A 266 -2.25 -1.83 3.73
C THR A 266 -1.37 -1.75 4.99
N GLY A 267 -0.05 -1.86 4.84
CA GLY A 267 0.89 -1.79 5.98
C GLY A 267 0.90 -0.43 6.67
N ARG A 268 0.76 0.68 5.93
CA ARG A 268 0.61 2.02 6.52
C ARG A 268 -0.69 2.16 7.31
N MET A 269 -1.80 1.61 6.82
CA MET A 269 -3.08 1.58 7.52
C MET A 269 -2.96 0.76 8.82
N VAL A 270 -2.37 -0.43 8.73
CA VAL A 270 -2.09 -1.30 9.89
C VAL A 270 -1.25 -0.57 10.95
N ASN A 271 -0.18 0.11 10.53
CA ASN A 271 0.67 0.86 11.45
C ASN A 271 -0.10 1.93 12.24
N ARG A 272 -1.03 2.66 11.60
CA ARG A 272 -1.86 3.68 12.26
C ARG A 272 -2.88 3.06 13.23
N ILE A 273 -3.45 1.92 12.86
CA ILE A 273 -4.42 1.21 13.71
C ILE A 273 -3.72 0.63 14.95
N LEU A 274 -2.63 -0.11 14.78
CA LEU A 274 -1.93 -0.76 15.89
C LEU A 274 -1.19 0.23 16.80
N SER A 275 -0.83 1.41 16.31
CA SER A 275 -0.26 2.48 17.14
C SER A 275 -1.30 3.28 17.93
N GLY A 276 -2.60 3.08 17.65
CA GLY A 276 -3.69 3.85 18.21
C GLY A 276 -3.84 5.27 17.62
N GLU A 277 -3.15 5.57 16.51
CA GLU A 277 -3.31 6.85 15.79
C GLU A 277 -4.65 6.94 15.04
N SER A 278 -5.24 5.80 14.67
CA SER A 278 -6.49 5.70 13.91
C SER A 278 -7.27 4.44 14.28
N THR A 279 -8.51 4.33 13.83
CA THR A 279 -9.32 3.10 13.93
C THR A 279 -9.84 2.69 12.56
N CYS A 280 -10.28 1.44 12.43
CA CYS A 280 -10.84 0.94 11.18
C CYS A 280 -12.03 1.79 10.69
N ALA A 281 -12.89 2.22 11.62
CA ALA A 281 -14.01 3.13 11.33
C ALA A 281 -13.59 4.52 10.80
N GLN A 282 -12.35 4.95 11.05
CA GLN A 282 -11.80 6.22 10.55
C GLN A 282 -11.02 6.06 9.24
N GLU A 283 -10.46 4.88 8.99
CA GLU A 283 -9.67 4.58 7.79
C GLU A 283 -10.53 4.33 6.55
N TYR A 284 -11.75 3.79 6.75
CA TYR A 284 -12.68 3.40 5.68
C TYR A 284 -12.04 2.44 4.65
N ILE A 285 -12.77 2.21 3.55
CA ILE A 285 -12.25 1.51 2.37
C ILE A 285 -11.50 2.51 1.50
N GLN A 286 -10.24 2.21 1.19
CA GLN A 286 -9.39 3.01 0.32
C GLN A 286 -9.10 2.25 -0.98
N TYR A 287 -8.76 2.99 -2.03
CA TYR A 287 -8.41 2.46 -3.35
C TYR A 287 -7.02 2.97 -3.74
N PRO A 288 -6.22 2.17 -4.47
CA PRO A 288 -4.91 2.62 -4.95
C PRO A 288 -5.06 3.81 -5.90
N GLU A 289 -4.27 4.85 -5.69
CA GLU A 289 -4.27 6.06 -6.54
C GLU A 289 -3.59 5.84 -7.89
N TYR A 290 -2.79 4.78 -8.01
CA TYR A 290 -1.99 4.49 -9.19
C TYR A 290 -2.13 3.04 -9.62
N THR A 291 -2.19 2.87 -10.93
CA THR A 291 -2.23 1.59 -11.63
C THR A 291 -0.94 1.40 -12.43
N SER A 292 -0.61 0.14 -12.72
CA SER A 292 0.43 -0.19 -13.68
C SER A 292 -0.17 -0.29 -15.07
N PHE A 293 0.38 0.47 -16.02
CA PHE A 293 -0.01 0.43 -17.42
C PHE A 293 0.93 -0.46 -18.24
N TYR A 294 0.34 -1.33 -19.05
CA TYR A 294 1.01 -2.25 -19.95
C TYR A 294 0.50 -2.03 -21.35
N LEU A 295 1.41 -1.91 -22.31
CA LEU A 295 1.09 -1.73 -23.72
C LEU A 295 1.80 -2.80 -24.54
N ASN A 296 1.09 -3.35 -25.53
CA ASN A 296 1.69 -4.20 -26.56
C ASN A 296 1.90 -3.39 -27.84
N ASP A 297 3.09 -2.78 -27.95
CA ASP A 297 3.50 -1.99 -29.11
C ASP A 297 3.51 -2.82 -30.41
N GLU A 298 3.87 -4.10 -30.30
CA GLU A 298 3.93 -5.03 -31.44
C GLU A 298 2.52 -5.35 -31.95
N TYR A 299 1.61 -5.72 -31.04
CA TYR A 299 0.20 -5.95 -31.37
C TYR A 299 -0.44 -4.70 -31.98
N ALA A 300 -0.22 -3.52 -31.39
CA ALA A 300 -0.80 -2.29 -31.90
C ALA A 300 -0.36 -2.02 -33.35
N ARG A 301 0.93 -2.22 -33.64
CA ARG A 301 1.48 -2.11 -35.00
C ARG A 301 0.85 -3.13 -35.97
N GLU A 302 0.68 -4.37 -35.55
CA GLU A 302 0.05 -5.42 -36.38
C GLU A 302 -1.44 -5.18 -36.63
N ALA A 303 -2.14 -4.63 -35.65
CA ALA A 303 -3.55 -4.25 -35.73
C ALA A 303 -3.77 -2.90 -36.45
N GLY A 304 -2.70 -2.22 -36.89
CA GLY A 304 -2.80 -0.90 -37.51
C GLY A 304 -3.22 0.24 -36.57
N ILE A 305 -3.14 0.01 -35.25
CA ILE A 305 -3.47 0.99 -34.21
C ILE A 305 -2.27 1.92 -34.02
N GLN A 306 -2.49 3.22 -34.24
CA GLN A 306 -1.47 4.25 -34.02
C GLN A 306 -1.41 4.60 -32.53
N ILE A 307 -0.26 4.34 -31.90
CA ILE A 307 -0.05 4.68 -30.50
C ILE A 307 0.48 6.12 -30.37
N PRO A 308 -0.23 7.01 -29.66
CA PRO A 308 0.28 8.34 -29.36
C PRO A 308 1.53 8.30 -28.47
N GLU A 309 2.40 9.29 -28.63
CA GLU A 309 3.63 9.41 -27.83
C GLU A 309 3.35 9.48 -26.32
N SER A 310 2.25 10.13 -25.90
CA SER A 310 1.85 10.18 -24.48
C SER A 310 1.57 8.80 -23.89
N ILE A 311 0.91 7.92 -24.66
CA ILE A 311 0.61 6.53 -24.27
C ILE A 311 1.89 5.70 -24.20
N SER A 312 2.78 5.83 -25.20
CA SER A 312 4.09 5.18 -25.21
C SER A 312 4.94 5.62 -24.01
N GLN A 313 4.96 6.91 -23.68
CA GLN A 313 5.66 7.43 -22.51
C GLN A 313 5.07 6.91 -21.20
N ARG A 314 3.74 6.84 -21.08
CA ARG A 314 3.05 6.25 -19.91
C ARG A 314 3.44 4.78 -19.72
N ALA A 315 3.48 4.00 -20.81
CA ALA A 315 3.91 2.60 -20.79
C ALA A 315 5.38 2.45 -20.38
N ASN A 316 6.27 3.30 -20.92
CA ASN A 316 7.68 3.30 -20.58
C ASN A 316 7.92 3.68 -19.12
N ASN A 317 7.21 4.68 -18.58
CA ASN A 317 7.28 5.05 -17.17
C ASN A 317 6.79 3.91 -16.27
N SER A 318 5.68 3.25 -16.63
CA SER A 318 5.16 2.09 -15.90
C SER A 318 6.13 0.89 -15.94
N ARG A 319 6.80 0.67 -17.07
CA ARG A 319 7.85 -0.36 -17.22
C ARG A 319 9.06 -0.05 -16.35
N LEU A 320 9.52 1.20 -16.36
CA LEU A 320 10.64 1.67 -15.55
C LEU A 320 10.33 1.54 -14.06
N PHE A 321 9.12 1.90 -13.64
CA PHE A 321 8.63 1.74 -12.28
C PHE A 321 8.74 0.28 -11.82
N ARG A 322 8.16 -0.65 -12.58
CA ARG A 322 8.21 -2.09 -12.26
C ARG A 322 9.63 -2.61 -12.18
N ALA A 323 10.51 -2.20 -13.11
CA ALA A 323 11.92 -2.56 -13.03
C ALA A 323 12.60 -2.04 -11.74
N GLY A 324 12.24 -0.84 -11.28
CA GLY A 324 12.67 -0.29 -9.99
C GLY A 324 12.20 -1.15 -8.81
N VAL A 325 10.94 -1.57 -8.82
CA VAL A 325 10.37 -2.47 -7.79
C VAL A 325 11.09 -3.83 -7.79
N ASP A 326 11.32 -4.42 -8.96
CA ASP A 326 12.04 -5.69 -9.08
C ASP A 326 13.47 -5.60 -8.54
N LEU A 327 14.17 -4.50 -8.83
CA LEU A 327 15.51 -4.24 -8.27
C LEU A 327 15.45 -4.09 -6.75
N TYR A 328 14.45 -3.39 -6.22
CA TYR A 328 14.22 -3.27 -4.78
C TYR A 328 14.01 -4.65 -4.12
N ARG A 329 13.16 -5.50 -4.71
CA ARG A 329 12.90 -6.87 -4.22
C ARG A 329 14.15 -7.75 -4.24
N GLN A 330 15.02 -7.56 -5.24
CA GLN A 330 16.30 -8.26 -5.34
C GLN A 330 17.37 -7.72 -4.37
N GLY A 331 17.05 -6.74 -3.52
CA GLY A 331 18.00 -6.09 -2.62
C GLY A 331 19.01 -5.16 -3.32
N LYS A 332 18.80 -4.86 -4.60
CA LYS A 332 19.67 -3.99 -5.42
C LYS A 332 19.29 -2.53 -5.21
N TYR A 333 19.33 -2.08 -3.96
CA TYR A 333 18.80 -0.79 -3.51
C TYR A 333 19.43 0.41 -4.24
N GLU A 334 20.75 0.43 -4.43
CA GLU A 334 21.44 1.53 -5.13
C GLU A 334 20.97 1.70 -6.58
N THR A 335 20.75 0.59 -7.29
CA THR A 335 20.25 0.63 -8.67
C THR A 335 18.78 0.98 -8.70
N ALA A 336 17.98 0.44 -7.76
CA ALA A 336 16.57 0.80 -7.62
C ALA A 336 16.41 2.31 -7.34
N LEU A 337 17.25 2.89 -6.48
CA LEU A 337 17.23 4.31 -6.14
C LEU A 337 17.38 5.17 -7.40
N LYS A 338 18.39 4.88 -8.22
CA LYS A 338 18.62 5.59 -9.49
C LYS A 338 17.42 5.51 -10.45
N VAL A 339 16.74 4.37 -10.47
CA VAL A 339 15.52 4.20 -11.28
C VAL A 339 14.41 5.11 -10.76
N PHE A 340 14.12 5.07 -9.46
CA PHE A 340 13.08 5.91 -8.88
C PHE A 340 13.42 7.40 -8.88
N ASP A 341 14.69 7.79 -8.80
CA ASP A 341 15.15 9.18 -9.00
C ASP A 341 14.72 9.72 -10.37
N VAL A 342 14.88 8.91 -11.42
CA VAL A 342 14.47 9.29 -12.77
C VAL A 342 12.95 9.46 -12.85
N ILE A 343 12.19 8.57 -12.22
CA ILE A 343 10.72 8.63 -12.22
C ILE A 343 10.24 9.87 -11.45
N VAL A 344 10.68 10.06 -10.21
CA VAL A 344 10.29 11.20 -9.36
C VAL A 344 10.71 12.54 -9.98
N LYS A 345 11.85 12.59 -10.68
CA LYS A 345 12.27 13.81 -11.39
C LYS A 345 11.36 14.13 -12.58
N LYS A 346 10.87 13.12 -13.30
CA LYS A 346 9.99 13.29 -14.46
C LYS A 346 8.53 13.54 -14.06
N ASP A 347 8.09 12.87 -13.01
CA ASP A 347 6.75 12.96 -12.45
C ASP A 347 6.84 13.15 -10.92
N PRO A 348 7.07 14.39 -10.45
CA PRO A 348 7.15 14.69 -9.02
C PRO A 348 5.84 14.42 -8.28
N GLY A 349 4.72 14.28 -9.01
CA GLY A 349 3.42 13.94 -8.45
C GLY A 349 3.28 12.45 -8.16
N ASN A 350 4.15 11.59 -8.66
CA ASN A 350 4.06 10.13 -8.49
C ASN A 350 4.33 9.70 -7.04
N SER A 351 3.26 9.62 -6.23
CA SER A 351 3.38 9.31 -4.80
C SER A 351 3.94 7.91 -4.55
N ASN A 352 3.69 6.96 -5.46
CA ASN A 352 4.25 5.61 -5.43
C ASN A 352 5.77 5.62 -5.60
N ALA A 353 6.26 6.30 -6.62
CA ALA A 353 7.69 6.35 -6.92
C ALA A 353 8.45 7.07 -5.80
N ALA A 354 7.86 8.15 -5.27
CA ALA A 354 8.37 8.84 -4.09
C ALA A 354 8.38 7.92 -2.85
N GLY A 355 7.35 7.09 -2.70
CA GLY A 355 7.25 6.06 -1.66
C GLY A 355 8.38 5.04 -1.73
N TYR A 356 8.60 4.43 -2.90
CA TYR A 356 9.71 3.48 -3.09
C TYR A 356 11.07 4.15 -2.92
N HIS A 357 11.26 5.35 -3.47
CA HIS A 357 12.48 6.13 -3.28
C HIS A 357 12.79 6.32 -1.78
N ALA A 358 11.79 6.69 -0.98
CA ALA A 358 11.96 6.82 0.48
C ALA A 358 12.28 5.47 1.15
N LEU A 359 11.58 4.38 0.81
CA LEU A 359 11.84 3.05 1.38
C LEU A 359 13.25 2.55 1.07
N ILE A 360 13.70 2.76 -0.16
CA ILE A 360 15.04 2.40 -0.61
C ILE A 360 16.10 3.18 0.18
N LEU A 361 15.90 4.48 0.38
CA LEU A 361 16.82 5.30 1.20
C LEU A 361 16.88 4.81 2.64
N GLU A 362 15.77 4.40 3.26
CA GLU A 362 15.80 3.80 4.60
C GLU A 362 16.61 2.49 4.62
N LYS A 363 16.46 1.63 3.61
CA LYS A 363 17.24 0.38 3.49
C LYS A 363 18.73 0.64 3.30
N ILE A 364 19.11 1.59 2.43
CA ILE A 364 20.52 1.97 2.20
C ILE A 364 21.14 2.59 3.47
N THR A 365 20.38 3.44 4.16
CA THR A 365 20.88 4.19 5.33
C THR A 365 20.74 3.41 6.64
N GLY A 366 20.24 2.18 6.63
CA GLY A 366 20.07 1.35 7.83
C GLY A 366 19.13 1.98 8.87
N ASN A 367 18.03 2.59 8.41
CA ASN A 367 17.05 3.32 9.23
C ASN A 367 17.61 4.57 9.96
N GLN A 368 18.80 5.06 9.60
CA GLN A 368 19.39 6.24 10.24
C GLN A 368 18.51 7.48 10.07
N THR A 369 17.88 7.65 8.90
CA THR A 369 16.94 8.74 8.63
C THR A 369 15.78 8.71 9.63
N THR A 370 15.11 7.55 9.79
CA THR A 370 14.07 7.37 10.81
C THR A 370 14.56 7.67 12.24
N GLN A 371 15.76 7.22 12.59
CA GLN A 371 16.34 7.49 13.93
C GLN A 371 16.57 8.99 14.17
N TYR A 372 17.11 9.70 13.18
CA TYR A 372 17.27 11.15 13.26
C TYR A 372 15.92 11.85 13.37
N MET A 373 14.91 11.41 12.62
CA MET A 373 13.55 11.94 12.71
C MET A 373 12.93 11.73 14.09
N ASN A 374 13.13 10.57 14.70
CA ASN A 374 12.62 10.28 16.05
C ASN A 374 13.30 11.17 17.10
N ARG A 375 14.63 11.31 17.05
CA ARG A 375 15.38 12.21 17.95
C ARG A 375 14.98 13.67 17.74
N ALA A 376 14.77 14.10 16.50
CA ALA A 376 14.33 15.44 16.18
C ALA A 376 12.97 15.76 16.82
N ARG A 377 11.99 14.83 16.69
CA ARG A 377 10.67 14.96 17.33
C ARG A 377 10.75 14.98 18.85
N GLN A 378 11.62 14.17 19.46
CA GLN A 378 11.85 14.21 20.91
C GLN A 378 12.41 15.57 21.35
N PHE A 379 13.41 16.11 20.65
CA PHE A 379 13.96 17.43 20.96
C PHE A 379 12.94 18.56 20.76
N MET A 380 12.09 18.46 19.73
CA MET A 380 10.98 19.40 19.53
C MET A 380 10.04 19.43 20.75
N ARG A 381 9.62 18.25 21.24
CA ARG A 381 8.76 18.13 22.42
C ARG A 381 9.43 18.65 23.69
N ALA A 382 10.75 18.48 23.80
CA ALA A 382 11.54 18.98 24.92
C ALA A 382 11.86 20.49 24.84
N GLY A 383 11.43 21.19 23.79
CA GLY A 383 11.75 22.61 23.57
C GLY A 383 13.22 22.87 23.22
N ASN A 384 14.00 21.82 22.90
CA ASN A 384 15.38 21.95 22.46
C ASN A 384 15.45 22.10 20.93
N TYR A 385 15.02 23.26 20.44
CA TYR A 385 14.86 23.50 19.01
C TYR A 385 16.18 23.51 18.22
N ALA A 386 17.30 23.85 18.87
CA ALA A 386 18.63 23.78 18.26
C ALA A 386 19.03 22.34 17.95
N ALA A 387 18.91 21.44 18.93
CA ALA A 387 19.18 20.02 18.73
C ALA A 387 18.20 19.41 17.73
N ALA A 388 16.91 19.76 17.81
CA ALA A 388 15.90 19.30 16.86
C ALA A 388 16.27 19.67 15.41
N SER A 389 16.63 20.94 15.16
CA SER A 389 17.04 21.44 13.85
C SER A 389 18.25 20.66 13.30
N GLN A 390 19.26 20.39 14.13
CA GLN A 390 20.42 19.59 13.73
C GLN A 390 20.06 18.15 13.36
N GLN A 391 19.15 17.51 14.11
CA GLN A 391 18.70 16.15 13.80
C GLN A 391 17.89 16.13 12.49
N TYR A 392 16.99 17.09 12.27
CA TYR A 392 16.30 17.21 10.98
C TYR A 392 17.27 17.43 9.82
N GLN A 393 18.30 18.26 9.99
CA GLN A 393 19.33 18.46 8.98
C GLN A 393 20.19 17.21 8.73
N ALA A 394 20.40 16.36 9.74
CA ALA A 394 21.04 15.06 9.57
C ALA A 394 20.16 14.11 8.75
N ALA A 395 18.85 14.05 9.04
CA ALA A 395 17.89 13.29 8.22
C ALA A 395 17.86 13.80 6.77
N LEU A 396 17.85 15.11 6.56
CA LEU A 396 17.86 15.72 5.21
C LEU A 396 19.16 15.49 4.42
N ARG A 397 20.29 15.25 5.09
CA ARG A 397 21.53 14.87 4.38
C ARG A 397 21.44 13.47 3.78
N LEU A 398 20.67 12.59 4.41
CA LEU A 398 20.45 11.22 3.96
C LEU A 398 19.27 11.12 2.97
N ASN A 399 18.21 11.89 3.22
CA ASN A 399 17.05 11.99 2.36
C ASN A 399 16.66 13.47 2.16
N PRO A 400 17.27 14.17 1.18
CA PRO A 400 17.04 15.59 0.94
C PRO A 400 15.60 15.97 0.63
N GLY A 401 14.83 15.03 0.08
CA GLY A 401 13.43 15.22 -0.29
C GLY A 401 12.43 14.89 0.83
N HIS A 402 12.88 14.48 2.02
CA HIS A 402 11.97 14.01 3.06
C HIS A 402 11.01 15.12 3.53
N PRO A 403 9.69 15.01 3.30
CA PRO A 403 8.75 16.12 3.51
C PRO A 403 8.62 16.51 4.98
N ASP A 404 8.51 15.54 5.91
CA ASP A 404 8.46 15.83 7.34
C ASP A 404 9.76 16.42 7.88
N ALA A 405 10.91 15.98 7.38
CA ALA A 405 12.19 16.53 7.79
C ALA A 405 12.34 17.98 7.32
N LEU A 406 11.90 18.31 6.10
CA LEU A 406 11.88 19.68 5.58
C LEU A 406 10.96 20.58 6.41
N ARG A 407 9.73 20.12 6.69
CA ARG A 407 8.78 20.87 7.54
C ARG A 407 9.32 21.03 8.96
N GLY A 408 9.71 19.93 9.59
CA GLY A 408 10.24 19.90 10.95
C GLY A 408 11.49 20.77 11.11
N TYR A 409 12.38 20.80 10.12
CA TYR A 409 13.54 21.69 10.11
C TYR A 409 13.12 23.17 10.12
N ARG A 410 12.18 23.57 9.25
CA ARG A 410 11.66 24.95 9.21
C ARG A 410 10.99 25.33 10.51
N ASP A 411 10.16 24.44 11.07
CA ASP A 411 9.45 24.68 12.32
C ASP A 411 10.42 24.80 13.49
N ALA A 412 11.41 23.90 13.59
CA ALA A 412 12.46 23.97 14.60
C ALA A 412 13.27 25.28 14.51
N ARG A 413 13.61 25.73 13.29
CA ARG A 413 14.34 26.99 13.08
C ARG A 413 13.51 28.19 13.52
N ARG A 414 12.22 28.22 13.16
CA ARG A 414 11.28 29.27 13.58
C ARG A 414 11.14 29.31 15.10
N SER A 415 10.88 28.18 15.75
CA SER A 415 10.73 28.11 17.21
C SER A 415 12.01 28.53 17.94
N LEU A 416 13.18 28.19 17.40
CA LEU A 416 14.46 28.65 17.94
C LEU A 416 14.62 30.17 17.81
N SER A 417 14.27 30.75 16.66
CA SER A 417 14.28 32.21 16.46
C SER A 417 13.37 32.92 17.47
N GLU A 418 12.16 32.40 17.67
CA GLU A 418 11.19 32.95 18.64
C GLU A 418 11.71 32.84 20.09
N GLN A 419 12.30 31.71 20.47
CA GLN A 419 12.89 31.51 21.80
C GLN A 419 14.04 32.49 22.08
N GLU A 420 14.92 32.71 21.10
CA GLU A 420 16.02 33.67 21.21
C GLU A 420 15.50 35.11 21.30
N ARG A 421 14.44 35.47 20.56
CA ARG A 421 13.77 36.78 20.67
C ARG A 421 13.14 37.01 22.04
N GLN A 422 12.46 36.01 22.60
CA GLN A 422 11.87 36.11 23.93
C GLN A 422 12.95 36.26 25.00
N THR A 423 14.04 35.51 24.89
CA THR A 423 15.20 35.62 25.78
C THR A 423 15.83 37.02 25.69
N ALA A 424 16.00 37.54 24.47
CA ALA A 424 16.49 38.89 24.24
C ALA A 424 15.58 39.95 24.87
N ALA A 425 14.26 39.82 24.72
CA ALA A 425 13.29 40.74 25.31
C ALA A 425 13.37 40.74 26.86
N ARG A 426 13.50 39.56 27.50
CA ARG A 426 13.69 39.44 28.95
C ARG A 426 15.00 40.09 29.41
N LEU A 427 16.11 39.84 28.70
CA LEU A 427 17.41 40.44 29.03
C LEU A 427 17.40 41.97 28.88
N ARG A 428 16.72 42.48 27.84
CA ARG A 428 16.52 43.92 27.65
C ARG A 428 15.72 44.53 28.79
N ALA A 429 14.61 43.90 29.17
CA ALA A 429 13.78 44.35 30.29
C ALA A 429 14.53 44.29 31.63
N GLY A 430 15.43 43.32 31.80
CA GLY A 430 16.31 43.17 32.97
C GLY A 430 17.58 44.03 32.95
N GLY A 431 17.68 45.03 32.06
CA GLY A 431 18.81 45.98 32.05
C GLY A 431 20.11 45.46 31.43
N GLN A 432 20.05 44.37 30.63
CA GLN A 432 21.23 43.78 29.96
C GLN A 432 21.18 43.95 28.43
N PRO A 433 21.27 45.19 27.90
CA PRO A 433 21.01 45.48 26.49
C PRO A 433 22.01 44.82 25.53
N PHE A 434 23.30 44.71 25.88
CA PHE A 434 24.28 44.05 25.02
C PHE A 434 24.08 42.53 24.92
N ALA A 435 23.65 41.89 26.00
CA ALA A 435 23.28 40.48 25.97
C ALA A 435 22.00 40.25 25.14
N ALA A 436 21.04 41.16 25.23
CA ALA A 436 19.84 41.15 24.41
C ALA A 436 20.16 41.30 22.90
N ILE A 437 21.06 42.21 22.52
CA ILE A 437 21.48 42.38 21.11
C ILE A 437 22.07 41.09 20.55
N ARG A 438 22.97 40.42 21.29
CA ARG A 438 23.55 39.14 20.87
C ARG A 438 22.47 38.07 20.63
N ARG A 439 21.44 38.04 21.49
CA ARG A 439 20.32 37.11 21.37
C ARG A 439 19.40 37.44 20.18
N TYR A 440 19.14 38.72 19.91
CA TYR A 440 18.43 39.12 18.68
C TYR A 440 19.21 38.76 17.41
N GLN A 441 20.54 38.90 17.42
CA GLN A 441 21.38 38.48 16.29
C GLN A 441 21.34 36.96 16.11
N ALA A 442 21.42 36.19 17.20
CA ALA A 442 21.25 34.74 17.16
C ALA A 442 19.88 34.32 16.62
N ALA A 443 18.82 35.08 16.92
CA ALA A 443 17.49 34.84 16.37
C ALA A 443 17.37 35.10 14.87
N ILE A 444 18.19 35.97 14.28
CA ILE A 444 18.20 36.25 12.83
C ILE A 444 19.00 35.19 12.08
N GLN A 445 20.08 34.70 12.70
CA GLN A 445 20.88 33.59 12.20
C GLN A 445 20.22 32.23 12.43
N ALA A 446 19.11 32.25 13.18
CA ALA A 446 18.28 31.10 13.42
C ALA A 446 17.22 30.93 12.34
#